data_AF-A0A8T4T5A3-F1
#
_entry.id   AF-A0A8T4T5A3-F1
#
_cell.length_a   1.000
_cell.length_b   1.000
_cell.length_c   1.000
_cell.angle_alpha   90.00
_cell.angle_beta   90.00
_cell.angle_gamma   90.00
#
_symmetry.space_group_name_H-M   'P 1'
#
loop_
_entity.id
_entity.type
_entity.pdbx_description
1 polymer ?
#
loop_
_entity_poly.entity_id
_entity_poly.type
_entity_poly.pdbx_seq_one_letter_code
_entity_poly.pdbx_strand_id
1 'polypeptide(L)'
;MVNSKPIFLELSQKYGLPVGEGKCGKVVIPLIIFDDWNFARHTVRGIVDTDGSIFTANKRGSPQYPSIEITTCSIKLARQLKLILENNGFHVANVWCDPPGKLSTLPCYKVPLNGYKNVEKWMSEIGFSNPSKKKKANSILDARKIS
;
A
#
# COMPACT_ATOMS: atom_id res chain seq x y z
N MET A 1 -1.06 -6.92 -22.07
CA MET A 1 -2.35 -6.26 -21.75
C MET A 1 -3.37 -7.38 -21.54
N VAL A 2 -3.98 -7.51 -20.36
CA VAL A 2 -5.00 -8.54 -20.13
C VAL A 2 -6.31 -8.05 -20.74
N ASN A 3 -6.76 -8.65 -21.84
CA ASN A 3 -8.05 -8.32 -22.46
C ASN A 3 -9.04 -9.46 -22.20
N SER A 4 -9.65 -9.44 -21.01
CA SER A 4 -10.62 -10.45 -20.60
C SER A 4 -11.93 -9.77 -20.19
N LYS A 5 -12.93 -9.83 -21.08
CA LYS A 5 -14.28 -9.33 -20.81
C LYS A 5 -14.89 -9.96 -19.55
N PRO A 6 -14.75 -11.27 -19.28
CA PRO A 6 -15.24 -11.86 -18.04
C PRO A 6 -14.65 -11.22 -16.77
N ILE A 7 -13.33 -11.05 -16.72
CA ILE A 7 -12.67 -10.43 -15.55
C ILE A 7 -13.13 -8.99 -15.37
N PHE A 8 -13.22 -8.23 -16.47
CA PHE A 8 -13.70 -6.85 -16.41
C PHE A 8 -15.13 -6.76 -15.86
N LEU A 9 -16.05 -7.58 -16.36
CA LEU A 9 -17.44 -7.59 -15.92
C LEU A 9 -17.55 -8.04 -14.45
N GLU A 10 -16.78 -9.05 -14.06
CA GLU A 10 -16.74 -9.49 -12.67
C GLU A 10 -16.24 -8.37 -11.73
N LEU A 11 -15.13 -7.72 -12.05
CA LEU A 11 -14.59 -6.64 -11.22
C LEU A 11 -15.52 -5.42 -11.18
N SER A 12 -16.06 -4.99 -12.32
CA SER A 12 -16.88 -3.78 -12.38
C SER A 12 -18.32 -3.99 -11.89
N GLN A 13 -19.00 -5.04 -12.36
CA GLN A 13 -20.43 -5.25 -12.09
C GLN A 13 -20.68 -5.99 -10.77
N LYS A 14 -19.88 -7.02 -10.46
CA LYS A 14 -20.07 -7.84 -9.25
C LYS A 14 -19.35 -7.23 -8.05
N TYR A 15 -18.11 -6.78 -8.23
CA TYR A 15 -17.31 -6.19 -7.13
C TYR A 15 -17.36 -4.66 -7.08
N GLY A 16 -18.06 -4.01 -8.01
CA GLY A 16 -18.32 -2.57 -7.96
C GLY A 16 -17.08 -1.69 -8.19
N LEU A 17 -16.03 -2.20 -8.84
CA LEU A 17 -14.87 -1.38 -9.15
C LEU A 17 -15.26 -0.24 -10.12
N PRO A 18 -14.89 1.01 -9.82
CA PRO A 18 -15.32 2.15 -10.62
C PRO A 18 -14.73 2.12 -12.02
N VAL A 19 -15.56 2.45 -13.01
CA VAL A 19 -15.20 2.52 -14.43
C VAL A 19 -15.33 3.97 -14.91
N GLY A 20 -14.51 4.36 -15.89
CA GLY A 20 -14.57 5.68 -16.52
C GLY A 20 -13.75 6.77 -15.83
N GLU A 21 -14.10 8.02 -16.11
CA GLU A 21 -13.39 9.20 -15.62
C GLU A 21 -13.55 9.40 -14.11
N GLY A 22 -12.49 9.88 -13.45
CA GLY A 22 -12.49 10.10 -11.99
C GLY A 22 -12.52 8.83 -11.14
N LYS A 23 -12.36 7.63 -11.75
CA LYS A 23 -12.35 6.35 -11.04
C LYS A 23 -11.27 6.25 -9.96
N CYS A 24 -10.12 6.88 -10.19
CA CYS A 24 -8.97 6.81 -9.31
C CYS A 24 -9.23 7.42 -7.92
N GLY A 25 -10.10 8.44 -7.82
CA GLY A 25 -10.52 9.03 -6.53
C GLY A 25 -11.70 8.32 -5.85
N LYS A 26 -12.37 7.40 -6.56
CA LYS A 26 -13.57 6.69 -6.08
C LYS A 26 -13.31 5.24 -5.69
N VAL A 27 -12.14 4.70 -6.04
CA VAL A 27 -11.79 3.29 -5.79
C VAL A 27 -11.87 2.96 -4.30
N VAL A 28 -12.43 1.79 -4.03
CA VAL A 28 -12.58 1.18 -2.71
C VAL A 28 -12.25 -0.31 -2.81
N ILE A 29 -11.80 -0.90 -1.71
CA ILE A 29 -11.69 -2.34 -1.56
C ILE A 29 -13.09 -2.87 -1.23
N PRO A 30 -13.64 -3.84 -2.01
CA PRO A 30 -14.94 -4.45 -1.73
C PRO A 30 -14.99 -5.08 -0.34
N LEU A 31 -16.15 -5.04 0.33
CA LEU A 31 -16.30 -5.52 1.72
C LEU A 31 -15.86 -6.98 1.90
N ILE A 32 -16.22 -7.86 0.97
CA ILE A 32 -15.80 -9.28 1.00
C ILE A 32 -14.27 -9.48 1.03
N ILE A 33 -13.51 -8.54 0.43
CA ILE A 33 -12.04 -8.55 0.48
C ILE A 33 -11.56 -7.81 1.73
N PHE A 34 -12.22 -6.72 2.11
CA PHE A 34 -11.84 -5.88 3.24
C PHE A 34 -11.96 -6.62 4.58
N ASP A 35 -13.01 -7.43 4.76
CA ASP A 35 -13.32 -8.10 6.02
C ASP A 35 -12.55 -9.43 6.23
N ASP A 36 -11.97 -10.02 5.17
CA ASP A 36 -11.20 -11.26 5.25
C ASP A 36 -9.71 -11.00 5.02
N TRP A 37 -8.90 -11.19 6.07
CA TRP A 37 -7.46 -10.98 5.99
C TRP A 37 -6.76 -11.82 4.92
N ASN A 38 -7.25 -13.04 4.64
CA ASN A 38 -6.64 -13.90 3.62
C ASN A 38 -6.73 -13.27 2.24
N PHE A 39 -7.84 -12.56 1.94
CA PHE A 39 -7.97 -11.80 0.71
C PHE A 39 -7.31 -10.43 0.81
N ALA A 40 -7.58 -9.68 1.89
CA ALA A 40 -7.08 -8.33 2.10
C ALA A 40 -5.56 -8.24 1.95
N ARG A 41 -4.80 -9.17 2.55
CA ARG A 41 -3.33 -9.16 2.48
C ARG A 41 -2.81 -9.27 1.05
N HIS A 42 -3.47 -10.06 0.21
CA HIS A 42 -3.08 -10.23 -1.19
C HIS A 42 -3.42 -9.00 -2.03
N THR A 43 -4.57 -8.37 -1.76
CA THR A 43 -4.96 -7.10 -2.38
C THR A 43 -4.02 -5.97 -1.97
N VAL A 44 -3.72 -5.83 -0.68
CA VAL A 44 -2.77 -4.85 -0.14
C VAL A 44 -1.39 -5.06 -0.77
N ARG A 45 -0.90 -6.30 -0.85
CA ARG A 45 0.36 -6.62 -1.55
C ARG A 45 0.37 -6.10 -2.97
N GLY A 46 -0.69 -6.39 -3.74
CA GLY A 46 -0.81 -5.95 -5.13
C GLY A 46 -0.75 -4.43 -5.26
N ILE A 47 -1.47 -3.70 -4.41
CA ILE A 47 -1.47 -2.24 -4.37
C ILE A 47 -0.08 -1.68 -4.04
N VAL A 48 0.63 -2.27 -3.08
CA VAL A 48 1.98 -1.79 -2.74
C VAL A 48 3.00 -2.16 -3.81
N ASP A 49 2.85 -3.30 -4.48
CA ASP A 49 3.69 -3.70 -5.60
C ASP A 49 3.55 -2.73 -6.80
N THR A 50 2.40 -2.07 -6.99
CA THR A 50 2.18 -1.04 -8.03
C THR A 50 2.49 0.37 -7.53
N ASP A 51 1.79 0.83 -6.49
CA ASP A 51 1.72 2.23 -6.08
C ASP A 51 2.42 2.51 -4.73
N GLY A 52 3.05 1.47 -4.17
CA GLY A 52 3.83 1.58 -2.94
C GLY A 52 5.34 1.66 -3.17
N SER A 53 6.05 2.04 -2.12
CA SER A 53 7.50 2.11 -2.08
C SER A 53 8.05 1.60 -0.74
N ILE A 54 9.28 1.09 -0.78
CA ILE A 54 10.09 0.76 0.40
C ILE A 54 11.38 1.56 0.31
N PHE A 55 11.74 2.28 1.37
CA PHE A 55 12.93 3.12 1.41
C PHE A 55 13.41 3.33 2.84
N THR A 56 14.59 3.93 2.96
CA THR A 56 15.15 4.41 4.22
C THR A 56 15.24 5.92 4.17
N ALA A 57 14.94 6.58 5.29
CA ALA A 57 15.05 8.03 5.43
C ALA A 57 15.86 8.37 6.67
N ASN A 58 16.62 9.46 6.63
CA ASN A 58 17.31 9.96 7.80
C ASN A 58 16.31 10.69 8.69
N LYS A 59 16.00 10.11 9.85
CA LYS A 59 15.22 10.78 10.90
C LYS A 59 16.15 11.25 12.00
N ARG A 60 15.74 12.30 12.73
CA ARG A 60 16.52 12.83 13.86
C ARG A 60 16.79 11.72 14.88
N GLY A 61 18.06 11.40 15.12
CA GLY A 61 18.47 10.31 16.02
C GLY A 61 18.27 8.90 15.47
N SER A 62 17.90 8.74 14.19
CA SER A 62 17.72 7.43 13.55
C SER A 62 18.06 7.54 12.06
N PRO A 63 19.36 7.51 11.70
CA PRO A 63 19.77 7.45 10.30
C PRO A 63 19.25 6.15 9.66
N GLN A 64 18.97 6.20 8.35
CA GLN A 64 18.48 5.05 7.58
C GLN A 64 17.21 4.37 8.15
N TYR A 65 16.32 5.14 8.76
CA TYR A 65 15.07 4.61 9.32
C TYR A 65 14.15 4.13 8.19
N PRO A 66 13.72 2.86 8.18
CA PRO A 66 12.98 2.32 7.06
C PRO A 66 11.52 2.70 7.09
N SER A 67 10.90 2.74 5.91
CA SER A 67 9.48 3.03 5.72
C SER A 67 8.96 2.33 4.49
N ILE A 68 7.79 1.70 4.63
CA ILE A 68 6.93 1.35 3.50
C ILE A 68 5.89 2.46 3.38
N GLU A 69 5.66 2.97 2.19
CA GLU A 69 4.65 4.01 1.93
C GLU A 69 3.76 3.58 0.79
N ILE A 70 2.45 3.58 1.01
CA ILE A 70 1.44 3.34 -0.01
C ILE A 70 0.86 4.67 -0.46
N THR A 71 0.82 4.91 -1.77
CA THR A 71 0.39 6.19 -2.33
C THR A 71 -0.89 6.01 -3.14
N THR A 72 -1.89 6.87 -2.94
CA THR A 72 -3.15 6.83 -3.69
C THR A 72 -3.82 8.20 -3.75
N CYS A 73 -4.60 8.48 -4.79
CA CYS A 73 -5.45 9.68 -4.86
C CYS A 73 -6.86 9.47 -4.27
N SER A 74 -7.21 8.26 -3.81
CA SER A 74 -8.48 7.98 -3.14
C SER A 74 -8.30 8.01 -1.62
N ILE A 75 -8.86 9.02 -0.95
CA ILE A 75 -8.88 9.06 0.53
C ILE A 75 -9.63 7.87 1.13
N LYS A 76 -10.65 7.36 0.43
CA LYS A 76 -11.41 6.18 0.87
C LYS A 76 -10.50 4.94 0.88
N LEU A 77 -9.74 4.73 -0.20
CA LEU A 77 -8.78 3.64 -0.28
C LEU A 77 -7.69 3.79 0.77
N ALA A 78 -7.12 4.98 0.95
CA ALA A 78 -6.09 5.23 1.96
C ALA A 78 -6.58 4.88 3.38
N ARG A 79 -7.81 5.25 3.73
CA ARG A 79 -8.43 4.91 5.01
C ARG A 79 -8.69 3.41 5.15
N GLN A 80 -9.18 2.75 4.10
CA GLN A 80 -9.36 1.28 4.12
C GLN A 80 -8.03 0.55 4.30
N LEU A 81 -6.98 0.97 3.60
CA LEU A 81 -5.64 0.40 3.76
C LEU A 81 -5.13 0.57 5.19
N LYS A 82 -5.29 1.77 5.76
CA LYS A 82 -4.94 2.02 7.17
C LYS A 82 -5.69 1.07 8.11
N LEU A 83 -7.02 0.98 7.99
CA LEU A 83 -7.83 0.11 8.85
C LEU A 83 -7.48 -1.37 8.70
N ILE A 84 -7.32 -1.87 7.47
CA ILE A 84 -6.89 -3.26 7.23
C ILE A 84 -5.56 -3.54 7.94
N LEU A 85 -4.58 -2.64 7.80
CA LEU A 85 -3.26 -2.83 8.39
C LEU A 85 -3.30 -2.73 9.92
N GLU A 86 -3.99 -1.74 10.49
CA GLU A 86 -4.13 -1.58 11.94
C GLU A 86 -4.84 -2.77 12.59
N ASN A 87 -5.94 -3.24 11.99
CA ASN A 87 -6.69 -4.41 12.48
C ASN A 87 -5.85 -5.69 12.48
N ASN A 88 -4.80 -5.75 11.65
CA ASN A 88 -3.89 -6.88 11.57
C ASN A 88 -2.57 -6.62 12.33
N GLY A 89 -2.53 -5.63 13.22
CA GLY A 89 -1.43 -5.40 14.16
C GLY A 89 -0.24 -4.64 13.59
N PHE A 90 -0.40 -3.96 12.43
CA PHE A 90 0.59 -3.01 11.96
C PHE A 90 0.42 -1.66 12.65
N HIS A 91 1.52 -0.95 12.91
CA HIS A 91 1.46 0.41 13.42
C HIS A 91 1.49 1.40 12.25
N VAL A 92 0.31 1.85 11.82
CA VAL A 92 0.17 2.80 10.71
C VAL A 92 0.16 4.22 11.27
N ALA A 93 1.09 5.07 10.83
CA ALA A 93 1.04 6.48 11.22
C ALA A 93 -0.12 7.21 10.53
N ASN A 94 -0.38 8.46 10.90
CA ASN A 94 -1.48 9.23 10.31
C ASN A 94 -1.33 9.33 8.79
N VAL A 95 -2.44 9.10 8.08
CA VAL A 95 -2.53 9.34 6.64
C VAL A 95 -2.35 10.83 6.43
N TRP A 96 -1.32 11.20 5.69
CA TRP A 96 -1.04 12.57 5.27
C TRP A 96 -1.32 12.74 3.78
N CYS A 97 -1.49 14.00 3.37
CA CYS A 97 -1.90 14.39 2.04
C CYS A 97 -0.91 15.40 1.49
N ASP A 98 -0.34 15.10 0.34
CA ASP A 98 0.31 16.11 -0.49
C ASP A 98 -0.77 16.80 -1.33
N PRO A 99 -0.79 18.15 -1.38
CA PRO A 99 -1.72 18.88 -2.23
C PRO A 99 -1.43 18.59 -3.72
N PRO A 100 -2.40 18.86 -4.62
CA PRO A 100 -2.17 18.82 -6.05
C PRO A 100 -0.90 19.59 -6.43
N GLY A 101 -0.11 19.02 -7.34
CA GLY A 101 1.16 19.57 -7.77
C GLY A 101 1.18 19.87 -9.26
N LYS A 102 2.33 20.28 -9.78
CA LYS A 102 2.51 20.55 -11.23
C LYS A 102 2.20 19.34 -12.12
N LEU A 103 2.32 18.13 -11.59
CA LEU A 103 2.16 16.87 -12.33
C LEU A 103 0.79 16.20 -12.14
N SER A 104 -0.04 16.67 -11.20
CA SER A 104 -1.34 16.07 -10.90
C SER A 104 -2.28 17.11 -10.32
N THR A 105 -3.48 17.19 -10.89
CA THR A 105 -4.59 18.01 -10.37
C THR A 105 -5.28 17.37 -9.16
N LEU A 106 -4.98 16.10 -8.87
CA LEU A 106 -5.55 15.37 -7.74
C LEU A 106 -4.61 15.36 -6.53
N PRO A 107 -5.15 15.43 -5.30
CA PRO A 107 -4.38 15.25 -4.08
C PRO A 107 -3.83 13.82 -3.99
N CYS A 108 -2.75 13.68 -3.23
CA CYS A 108 -2.05 12.43 -3.07
C CYS A 108 -1.98 12.04 -1.59
N TYR A 109 -2.72 10.98 -1.22
CA TYR A 109 -2.77 10.43 0.12
C TYR A 109 -1.73 9.34 0.29
N LYS A 110 -1.04 9.36 1.41
CA LYS A 110 0.05 8.43 1.72
C LYS A 110 -0.25 7.70 3.02
N VAL A 111 -0.08 6.38 3.00
CA VAL A 111 -0.27 5.48 4.15
C VAL A 111 1.10 4.97 4.59
N PRO A 112 1.71 5.58 5.61
CA PRO A 112 3.08 5.26 6.02
C PRO A 112 3.15 4.15 7.09
N LEU A 113 3.97 3.14 6.80
CA LEU A 113 4.37 2.05 7.67
C LEU A 113 5.84 2.22 8.05
N ASN A 114 6.04 2.94 9.15
CA ASN A 114 7.34 3.40 9.61
C ASN A 114 8.03 2.36 10.49
N GLY A 115 9.34 2.20 10.31
CA GLY A 115 10.20 1.49 11.24
C GLY A 115 10.34 0.00 10.99
N TYR A 116 11.42 -0.56 11.56
CA TYR A 116 11.81 -1.93 11.28
C TYR A 116 10.75 -2.96 11.69
N LYS A 117 10.05 -2.77 12.81
CA LYS A 117 8.99 -3.69 13.25
C LYS A 117 7.89 -3.86 12.19
N ASN A 118 7.49 -2.78 11.53
CA ASN A 118 6.52 -2.82 10.45
C ASN A 118 7.09 -3.53 9.21
N VAL A 119 8.36 -3.28 8.86
CA VAL A 119 9.00 -3.95 7.71
C VAL A 119 9.15 -5.45 7.97
N GLU A 120 9.55 -5.86 9.17
CA GLU A 120 9.67 -7.27 9.57
C GLU A 120 8.33 -7.98 9.49
N LYS A 121 7.29 -7.41 10.11
CA LYS A 121 5.93 -7.95 10.05
C LYS A 121 5.40 -7.99 8.62
N TRP A 122 5.65 -6.95 7.83
CA TRP A 122 5.28 -6.91 6.42
C TRP A 122 5.90 -8.08 5.66
N MET A 123 7.20 -8.30 5.82
CA MET A 123 7.92 -9.39 5.15
C MET A 123 7.43 -10.77 5.59
N SER A 124 6.99 -10.91 6.84
CA SER A 124 6.43 -12.15 7.38
C SER A 124 5.00 -12.44 6.88
N GLU A 125 4.13 -11.44 6.83
CA GLU A 125 2.68 -11.66 6.65
C GLU A 125 2.16 -11.34 5.24
N ILE A 126 2.78 -10.38 4.55
CA ILE A 126 2.32 -9.87 3.26
C ILE A 126 3.36 -10.15 2.17
N GLY A 127 4.60 -9.72 2.42
CA GLY A 127 5.71 -9.78 1.49
C GLY A 127 5.56 -8.84 0.29
N PHE A 128 6.51 -8.95 -0.64
CA PHE A 128 6.46 -8.27 -1.94
C PHE A 128 6.51 -9.32 -3.05
N SER A 129 5.70 -9.13 -4.07
CA SER A 129 5.79 -9.92 -5.31
C SER A 129 6.79 -9.28 -6.27
N ASN A 130 6.98 -7.95 -6.19
CA ASN A 130 7.98 -7.23 -6.95
C ASN A 130 9.40 -7.56 -6.44
N PRO A 131 10.28 -8.18 -7.27
CA PRO A 131 11.61 -8.61 -6.84
C PRO A 131 12.52 -7.46 -6.38
N SER A 132 12.40 -6.28 -6.97
CA SER A 132 13.18 -5.10 -6.60
C SER A 132 12.83 -4.62 -5.19
N LYS A 133 11.53 -4.49 -4.89
CA LYS A 133 11.03 -4.11 -3.56
C LYS A 133 11.42 -5.17 -2.52
N LYS A 134 11.26 -6.45 -2.86
CA LYS A 134 11.69 -7.57 -2.00
C LYS A 134 13.19 -7.52 -1.67
N LYS A 135 14.05 -7.35 -2.68
CA LYS A 135 15.50 -7.25 -2.50
C LYS A 135 15.87 -6.07 -1.60
N LYS A 136 15.22 -4.92 -1.81
CA LYS A 136 15.45 -3.72 -1.00
C LYS A 136 15.01 -3.91 0.45
N ALA A 137 13.85 -4.51 0.69
CA ALA A 137 13.37 -4.81 2.04
C ALA A 137 14.33 -5.76 2.79
N ASN A 138 14.80 -6.82 2.12
CA ASN A 138 15.80 -7.73 2.71
C ASN A 138 17.11 -6.99 3.05
N SER A 139 17.64 -6.19 2.12
CA SER A 139 18.86 -5.41 2.36
C SER A 139 18.74 -4.48 3.57
N ILE A 140 17.56 -3.87 3.77
CA ILE A 140 17.28 -3.02 4.94
C ILE A 140 17.30 -3.85 6.24
N LEU A 141 16.66 -5.02 6.23
CA LEU A 141 16.59 -5.88 7.41
C LEU A 141 17.94 -6.51 7.76
N ASP A 142 18.74 -6.86 6.77
CA ASP A 142 20.07 -7.44 6.98
C ASP A 142 21.06 -6.40 7.51
N ALA A 143 20.98 -5.14 7.04
CA ALA A 143 21.79 -4.04 7.58
C ALA A 143 21.54 -3.81 9.09
N ARG A 144 20.31 -4.01 9.57
CA ARG A 144 19.97 -3.91 11.00
C ARG A 144 20.57 -5.03 11.85
N LYS A 145 20.74 -6.24 11.31
CA LYS A 145 21.31 -7.36 12.09
C LYS A 145 22.80 -7.19 12.38
N ILE A 146 23.47 -6.34 11.60
CA ILE A 146 24.91 -6.09 11.68
C ILE A 146 25.21 -4.88 12.59
N SER A 147 24.22 -4.03 12.86
CA SER A 147 24.30 -2.85 13.75
C SER A 147 23.91 -3.17 15.18
#